data_AF-A0A967W227-F1
#
_entry.id   AF-A0A967W227-F1
#
_cell.length_a   1.000
_cell.length_b   1.000
_cell.length_c   1.000
_cell.angle_alpha   90.00
_cell.angle_beta   90.00
_cell.angle_gamma   90.00
#
_symmetry.space_group_name_H-M   'P 1'
#
loop_
_entity.id
_entity.type
_entity.pdbx_description
1 polymer ?
#
loop_
_entity_poly.entity_id
_entity_poly.type
_entity_poly.pdbx_seq_one_letter_code
_entity_poly.pdbx_strand_id
1 'polypeptide(L)'
;MSKCNIRGLLLFLVLLFFSSNSPSTAQPIVADHSSVLAFDQIPSSVIETIQNDAHIYYARTSHGYQIIVGITMIASEDSSYQSPYFYEWGDDLGLGGDTSWVPATRSYLNNHPECNVAMFSWCGGVSLSTEADIYVYLAKMTELEQDYPEVTFIYMTGHLDGGGVDGGLYIRNNVIRTYCLDNNKVLFDFADIESYDPDGNFYPDDNDACNWCYDWCASHDCPTCGDCPHSHCFNCYQKGKAFWWM
;
A
#
# COMPACT_ATOMS: atom_id res chain seq x y z
N MET A 1 -43.40 -1.45 -76.25
CA MET A 1 -43.28 -1.09 -74.82
C MET A 1 -43.30 -2.39 -74.00
N SER A 2 -42.14 -2.95 -73.68
CA SER A 2 -42.04 -4.20 -72.90
C SER A 2 -41.32 -3.88 -71.59
N LYS A 3 -42.02 -4.02 -70.46
CA LYS A 3 -41.49 -3.71 -69.12
C LYS A 3 -40.76 -4.94 -68.58
N CYS A 4 -39.47 -4.75 -68.30
CA CYS A 4 -38.58 -5.66 -67.60
C CYS A 4 -38.96 -5.71 -66.11
N ASN A 5 -39.01 -6.90 -65.51
CA ASN A 5 -39.39 -7.11 -64.11
C ASN A 5 -38.15 -7.65 -63.36
N ILE A 6 -37.49 -6.80 -62.58
CA ILE A 6 -36.31 -7.16 -61.77
C ILE A 6 -36.81 -7.71 -60.43
N ARG A 7 -36.56 -9.00 -60.18
CA ARG A 7 -36.73 -9.61 -58.86
C ARG A 7 -35.54 -9.23 -57.97
N GLY A 8 -35.79 -8.46 -56.92
CA GLY A 8 -34.80 -8.10 -55.91
C GLY A 8 -34.42 -9.28 -55.02
N LEU A 9 -33.11 -9.52 -54.90
CA LEU A 9 -32.49 -10.47 -53.99
C LEU A 9 -32.24 -9.77 -52.65
N LEU A 10 -32.91 -10.21 -51.57
CA LEU A 10 -32.64 -9.73 -50.21
C LEU A 10 -31.44 -10.51 -49.63
N LEU A 11 -30.31 -9.82 -49.49
CA LEU A 11 -29.17 -10.30 -48.69
C LEU A 11 -29.46 -10.02 -47.20
N PHE A 12 -29.59 -11.07 -46.39
CA PHE A 12 -29.55 -10.94 -44.93
C PHE A 12 -28.10 -10.83 -44.48
N LEU A 13 -27.69 -9.63 -44.04
CA LEU A 13 -26.41 -9.40 -43.39
C LEU A 13 -26.55 -9.78 -41.91
N VAL A 14 -25.90 -10.85 -41.47
CA VAL A 14 -25.79 -11.21 -40.05
C VAL A 14 -24.69 -10.35 -39.43
N LEU A 15 -25.09 -9.33 -38.66
CA LEU A 15 -24.18 -8.55 -37.83
C LEU A 15 -23.78 -9.38 -36.60
N LEU A 16 -22.59 -9.96 -36.65
CA LEU A 16 -21.94 -10.54 -35.47
C LEU A 16 -21.48 -9.39 -34.57
N PHE A 17 -22.19 -9.16 -33.47
CA PHE A 17 -21.75 -8.29 -32.39
C PHE A 17 -20.60 -8.98 -31.65
N PHE A 18 -19.36 -8.65 -32.02
CA PHE A 18 -18.21 -8.91 -31.15
C PHE A 18 -18.31 -7.97 -29.96
N SER A 19 -18.67 -8.52 -28.79
CA SER A 19 -18.54 -7.79 -27.53
C SER A 19 -17.04 -7.68 -27.24
N SER A 20 -16.47 -6.51 -27.48
CA SER A 20 -15.13 -6.17 -27.02
C SER A 20 -15.19 -6.03 -25.50
N ASN A 21 -14.82 -7.09 -24.78
CA ASN A 21 -14.45 -6.95 -23.37
C ASN A 21 -13.18 -6.09 -23.33
N SER A 22 -13.34 -4.80 -23.07
CA SER A 22 -12.19 -3.97 -22.67
C SER A 22 -11.64 -4.57 -21.37
N PRO A 23 -10.33 -4.83 -21.26
CA PRO A 23 -9.75 -5.20 -19.97
C PRO A 23 -10.07 -4.06 -18.98
N SER A 24 -10.67 -4.41 -17.84
CA SER A 24 -10.81 -3.48 -16.73
C SER A 24 -9.40 -3.07 -16.32
N THR A 25 -9.01 -1.83 -16.59
CA THR A 25 -7.76 -1.28 -16.08
C THR A 25 -7.93 -1.15 -14.57
N ALA A 26 -7.39 -2.11 -13.82
CA ALA A 26 -7.28 -2.01 -12.38
C ALA A 26 -6.73 -0.63 -12.04
N GLN A 27 -7.37 0.08 -11.11
CA GLN A 27 -6.89 1.38 -10.64
C GLN A 27 -5.86 1.14 -9.52
N PRO A 28 -4.89 2.04 -9.32
CA PRO A 28 -4.00 1.95 -8.17
C PRO A 28 -4.81 2.02 -6.87
N ILE A 29 -4.36 1.29 -5.85
CA ILE A 29 -4.84 1.43 -4.46
C ILE A 29 -3.75 2.18 -3.71
N VAL A 30 -4.08 3.31 -3.10
CA VAL A 30 -3.13 4.15 -2.38
C VAL A 30 -3.66 4.39 -0.97
N ALA A 31 -3.07 3.72 0.01
CA ALA A 31 -3.37 3.88 1.42
C ALA A 31 -2.53 5.03 1.98
N ASP A 32 -3.14 6.21 2.03
CA ASP A 32 -2.54 7.49 2.42
C ASP A 32 -3.37 8.16 3.54
N HIS A 33 -3.16 9.45 3.85
CA HIS A 33 -3.96 10.13 4.87
C HIS A 33 -5.47 10.13 4.59
N SER A 34 -5.90 10.10 3.32
CA SER A 34 -7.31 10.05 2.96
C SER A 34 -7.94 8.69 3.30
N SER A 35 -7.16 7.60 3.18
CA SER A 35 -7.59 6.27 3.62
C SER A 35 -7.87 6.22 5.12
N VAL A 36 -7.10 6.96 5.91
CA VAL A 36 -7.28 7.05 7.37
C VAL A 36 -8.63 7.69 7.73
N LEU A 37 -9.05 8.71 6.98
CA LEU A 37 -10.35 9.36 7.14
C LEU A 37 -11.52 8.47 6.67
N ALA A 38 -11.24 7.52 5.77
CA ALA A 38 -12.22 6.59 5.23
C ALA A 38 -12.34 5.29 6.04
N PHE A 39 -11.56 5.10 7.10
CA PHE A 39 -11.56 3.88 7.93
C PHE A 39 -12.95 3.47 8.44
N ASP A 40 -13.75 4.41 8.94
CA ASP A 40 -15.09 4.11 9.48
C ASP A 40 -16.11 3.73 8.39
N GLN A 41 -15.69 3.78 7.12
CA GLN A 41 -16.52 3.43 5.95
C GLN A 41 -16.23 2.01 5.45
N ILE A 42 -15.26 1.30 6.04
CA ILE A 42 -14.92 -0.07 5.64
C ILE A 42 -16.10 -1.00 5.97
N PRO A 43 -16.69 -1.69 4.98
CA PRO A 43 -17.77 -2.63 5.24
C PRO A 43 -17.29 -3.79 6.12
N SER A 44 -18.10 -4.21 7.10
CA SER A 44 -17.74 -5.34 7.98
C SER A 44 -17.43 -6.63 7.22
N SER A 45 -18.07 -6.84 6.06
CA SER A 45 -17.78 -7.98 5.19
C SER A 45 -16.36 -7.97 4.63
N VAL A 46 -15.76 -6.78 4.41
CA VAL A 46 -14.36 -6.66 3.96
C VAL A 46 -13.41 -7.04 5.09
N ILE A 47 -13.69 -6.57 6.32
CA ILE A 47 -12.92 -6.96 7.52
C ILE A 47 -12.93 -8.47 7.70
N GLU A 48 -14.11 -9.10 7.61
CA GLU A 48 -14.26 -10.55 7.70
C GLU A 48 -13.50 -11.28 6.57
N THR A 49 -13.52 -10.78 5.34
CA THR A 49 -12.73 -11.36 4.24
C THR A 49 -11.24 -11.27 4.51
N ILE A 50 -10.72 -10.12 4.92
CA ILE A 50 -9.29 -9.94 5.22
C ILE A 50 -8.86 -10.92 6.33
N GLN A 51 -9.64 -11.03 7.41
CA GLN A 51 -9.31 -11.90 8.53
C GLN A 51 -9.30 -13.39 8.17
N ASN A 52 -10.17 -13.82 7.28
CA ASN A 52 -10.28 -15.23 6.90
C ASN A 52 -9.30 -15.64 5.80
N ASP A 53 -9.02 -14.72 4.86
CA ASP A 53 -8.34 -15.07 3.61
C ASP A 53 -6.91 -14.51 3.54
N ALA A 54 -6.60 -13.39 4.20
CA ALA A 54 -5.29 -12.76 4.07
C ALA A 54 -4.20 -13.53 4.85
N HIS A 55 -3.21 -14.00 4.09
CA HIS A 55 -1.98 -14.60 4.61
C HIS A 55 -0.82 -13.73 4.14
N ILE A 56 -0.30 -12.92 5.06
CA ILE A 56 0.56 -11.80 4.73
C ILE A 56 2.01 -12.13 5.09
N TYR A 57 2.89 -12.18 4.10
CA TYR A 57 4.33 -12.09 4.33
C TYR A 57 4.70 -10.62 4.56
N TYR A 58 5.32 -10.30 5.70
CA TYR A 58 5.75 -8.94 6.00
C TYR A 58 7.23 -8.92 6.39
N ALA A 59 8.09 -8.53 5.44
CA ALA A 59 9.50 -8.27 5.72
C ALA A 59 9.65 -6.86 6.27
N ARG A 60 9.98 -6.77 7.55
CA ARG A 60 10.16 -5.49 8.21
C ARG A 60 11.18 -5.49 9.35
N THR A 61 11.65 -4.29 9.66
CA THR A 61 12.33 -3.99 10.93
C THR A 61 11.64 -2.79 11.61
N SER A 62 12.26 -2.26 12.68
CA SER A 62 11.98 -0.97 13.33
C SER A 62 10.63 -0.30 12.97
N HIS A 63 10.61 0.61 11.98
CA HIS A 63 9.44 1.42 11.60
C HIS A 63 8.28 0.61 11.05
N GLY A 64 8.54 -0.54 10.39
CA GLY A 64 7.46 -1.41 9.93
C GLY A 64 6.63 -2.00 11.08
N TYR A 65 7.16 -2.04 12.31
CA TYR A 65 6.36 -2.49 13.46
C TYR A 65 5.18 -1.55 13.74
N GLN A 66 5.28 -0.29 13.32
CA GLN A 66 4.27 0.72 13.61
C GLN A 66 2.89 0.34 13.06
N ILE A 67 2.83 -0.36 11.91
CA ILE A 67 1.58 -0.88 11.34
C ILE A 67 0.98 -1.94 12.27
N ILE A 68 1.79 -2.88 12.78
CA ILE A 68 1.34 -3.94 13.71
C ILE A 68 0.84 -3.35 15.03
N VAL A 69 1.53 -2.34 15.56
CA VAL A 69 1.07 -1.59 16.74
C VAL A 69 -0.28 -0.94 16.46
N GLY A 70 -0.45 -0.26 15.33
CA GLY A 70 -1.72 0.35 14.92
C GLY A 70 -2.87 -0.64 14.83
N ILE A 71 -2.66 -1.76 14.14
CA ILE A 71 -3.66 -2.85 14.04
C ILE A 71 -4.04 -3.35 15.44
N THR A 72 -3.05 -3.54 16.33
CA THR A 72 -3.28 -4.02 17.70
C THR A 72 -4.05 -3.01 18.55
N MET A 73 -3.79 -1.71 18.39
CA MET A 73 -4.54 -0.65 19.07
C MET A 73 -6.01 -0.68 18.65
N ILE A 74 -6.28 -0.75 17.34
CA ILE A 74 -7.64 -0.82 16.80
C ILE A 74 -8.35 -2.08 17.29
N ALA A 75 -7.69 -3.25 17.27
CA ALA A 75 -8.25 -4.50 17.77
C ALA A 75 -8.60 -4.48 19.28
N SER A 76 -7.90 -3.63 20.04
CA SER A 76 -8.14 -3.45 21.48
C SER A 76 -9.34 -2.55 21.76
N GLU A 77 -9.66 -1.63 20.84
CA GLU A 77 -10.83 -0.75 20.91
C GLU A 77 -12.09 -1.45 20.38
N ASP A 78 -11.94 -2.14 19.24
CA ASP A 78 -12.99 -2.93 18.62
C ASP A 78 -12.47 -4.32 18.23
N SER A 79 -13.00 -5.32 18.93
CA SER A 79 -12.65 -6.72 18.70
C SER A 79 -12.98 -7.23 17.30
N SER A 80 -13.82 -6.52 16.51
CA SER A 80 -14.10 -6.88 15.12
C SER A 80 -12.86 -6.76 14.22
N TYR A 81 -11.86 -5.98 14.61
CA TYR A 81 -10.61 -5.76 13.87
C TYR A 81 -9.45 -6.62 14.40
N GLN A 82 -9.69 -7.89 14.77
CA GLN A 82 -8.57 -8.81 15.08
C GLN A 82 -7.58 -8.87 13.91
N SER A 83 -6.28 -8.91 14.23
CA SER A 83 -5.23 -8.95 13.22
C SER A 83 -5.40 -10.16 12.28
N PRO A 84 -5.26 -9.98 10.96
CA PRO A 84 -5.08 -11.11 10.04
C PRO A 84 -3.75 -11.82 10.31
N TYR A 85 -3.52 -12.94 9.62
CA TYR A 85 -2.28 -13.69 9.76
C TYR A 85 -1.10 -12.97 9.10
N PHE A 86 -0.08 -12.65 9.92
CA PHE A 86 1.21 -12.16 9.47
C PHE A 86 2.30 -13.19 9.72
N TYR A 87 3.09 -13.49 8.70
CA TYR A 87 4.43 -14.00 8.86
C TYR A 87 5.42 -12.83 8.79
N GLU A 88 5.96 -12.45 9.94
CA GLU A 88 6.97 -11.39 10.02
C GLU A 88 8.37 -11.95 9.80
N TRP A 89 9.09 -11.38 8.82
CA TRP A 89 10.50 -11.67 8.57
C TRP A 89 11.36 -10.49 9.04
N GLY A 90 12.36 -10.78 9.87
CA GLY A 90 13.23 -9.78 10.52
C GLY A 90 14.31 -9.20 9.61
N ASP A 91 13.90 -8.66 8.48
CA ASP A 91 14.72 -7.94 7.50
C ASP A 91 13.84 -6.90 6.80
N ASP A 92 14.41 -5.90 6.15
CA ASP A 92 13.63 -4.87 5.45
C ASP A 92 14.13 -4.63 4.01
N LEU A 93 13.60 -3.60 3.33
CA LEU A 93 14.03 -3.28 1.97
C LEU A 93 15.48 -2.77 1.88
N GLY A 94 16.13 -2.55 3.02
CA GLY A 94 17.55 -2.28 3.13
C GLY A 94 17.94 -0.88 2.67
N LEU A 95 19.22 -0.73 2.35
CA LEU A 95 19.89 0.52 2.00
C LEU A 95 20.67 0.35 0.70
N GLY A 96 20.74 1.39 -0.14
CA GLY A 96 21.65 1.43 -1.29
C GLY A 96 21.40 0.34 -2.34
N GLY A 97 20.13 0.03 -2.61
CA GLY A 97 19.73 -0.98 -3.59
C GLY A 97 19.95 -2.41 -3.12
N ASP A 98 19.94 -2.66 -1.81
CA ASP A 98 19.96 -4.02 -1.27
C ASP A 98 18.76 -4.84 -1.77
N THR A 99 19.03 -6.10 -2.09
CA THR A 99 18.07 -7.07 -2.62
C THR A 99 18.09 -8.38 -1.84
N SER A 100 18.75 -8.41 -0.68
CA SER A 100 18.82 -9.56 0.24
C SER A 100 17.43 -10.10 0.65
N TRP A 101 16.43 -9.22 0.73
CA TRP A 101 15.03 -9.55 0.99
C TRP A 101 14.38 -10.37 -0.15
N VAL A 102 14.88 -10.30 -1.38
CA VAL A 102 14.27 -10.98 -2.55
C VAL A 102 14.42 -12.51 -2.45
N PRO A 103 15.63 -13.09 -2.26
CA PRO A 103 15.76 -14.54 -2.03
C PRO A 103 14.94 -15.07 -0.85
N ALA A 104 14.87 -14.33 0.26
CA ALA A 104 14.10 -14.72 1.43
C ALA A 104 12.59 -14.77 1.12
N THR A 105 12.08 -13.75 0.43
CA THR A 105 10.69 -13.69 -0.05
C THR A 105 10.36 -14.89 -0.94
N ARG A 106 11.20 -15.15 -1.95
CA ARG A 106 11.01 -16.30 -2.86
C ARG A 106 11.02 -17.62 -2.12
N SER A 107 11.94 -17.79 -1.17
CA SER A 107 12.03 -18.97 -0.34
C SER A 107 10.74 -19.19 0.46
N TYR A 108 10.18 -18.14 1.06
CA TYR A 108 8.93 -18.23 1.78
C TYR A 108 7.76 -18.56 0.83
N LEU A 109 7.52 -17.74 -0.20
CA LEU A 109 6.39 -17.92 -1.11
C LEU A 109 6.39 -19.29 -1.81
N ASN A 110 7.55 -19.85 -2.15
CA ASN A 110 7.65 -21.19 -2.75
C ASN A 110 7.22 -22.32 -1.79
N ASN A 111 7.28 -22.10 -0.48
CA ASN A 111 6.90 -23.09 0.55
C ASN A 111 5.52 -22.81 1.17
N HIS A 112 4.91 -21.67 0.86
CA HIS A 112 3.68 -21.18 1.45
C HIS A 112 2.68 -20.75 0.37
N PRO A 113 2.09 -21.70 -0.39
CA PRO A 113 1.14 -21.39 -1.47
C PRO A 113 -0.15 -20.73 -0.98
N GLU A 114 -0.43 -20.75 0.33
CA GLU A 114 -1.52 -20.01 0.97
C GLU A 114 -1.25 -18.50 1.08
N CYS A 115 0.02 -18.07 1.04
CA CYS A 115 0.41 -16.67 1.12
C CYS A 115 -0.08 -15.93 -0.12
N ASN A 116 -0.90 -14.89 0.08
CA ASN A 116 -1.54 -14.13 -1.01
C ASN A 116 -1.24 -12.64 -0.97
N VAL A 117 -0.53 -12.16 0.05
CA VAL A 117 -0.06 -10.79 0.16
C VAL A 117 1.40 -10.76 0.60
N ALA A 118 2.22 -9.93 -0.04
CA ALA A 118 3.58 -9.66 0.36
C ALA A 118 3.78 -8.15 0.55
N MET A 119 4.18 -7.75 1.74
CA MET A 119 4.46 -6.37 2.13
C MET A 119 5.89 -6.26 2.64
N PHE A 120 6.45 -5.07 2.49
CA PHE A 120 7.81 -4.77 2.87
C PHE A 120 7.87 -3.39 3.50
N SER A 121 8.66 -3.22 4.56
CA SER A 121 8.92 -1.89 5.11
C SER A 121 10.25 -1.34 4.68
N TRP A 122 10.36 -0.02 4.70
CA TRP A 122 11.63 0.65 4.89
C TRP A 122 11.80 0.98 6.38
N CYS A 123 12.99 0.76 6.94
CA CYS A 123 13.44 1.55 8.08
C CYS A 123 13.96 2.90 7.55
N GLY A 124 15.19 3.31 7.86
CA GLY A 124 15.81 4.54 7.30
C GLY A 124 16.35 4.40 5.87
N GLY A 125 16.03 3.29 5.18
CA GLY A 125 16.56 2.92 3.87
C GLY A 125 16.49 4.02 2.81
N VAL A 126 15.32 4.63 2.72
CA VAL A 126 14.99 5.60 1.67
C VAL A 126 15.73 6.92 1.85
N SER A 127 15.92 7.39 3.09
CA SER A 127 16.60 8.66 3.38
C SER A 127 18.02 8.74 2.84
N LEU A 128 18.70 7.59 2.71
CA LEU A 128 20.06 7.51 2.21
C LEU A 128 20.14 7.00 0.75
N SER A 129 19.01 6.68 0.15
CA SER A 129 18.96 6.08 -1.19
C SER A 129 19.05 7.12 -2.29
N THR A 130 19.80 6.79 -3.34
CA THR A 130 19.76 7.51 -4.61
C THR A 130 18.52 7.12 -5.40
N GLU A 131 18.20 7.88 -6.45
CA GLU A 131 17.10 7.51 -7.35
C GLU A 131 17.32 6.16 -8.02
N ALA A 132 18.57 5.84 -8.37
CA ALA A 132 18.93 4.56 -8.95
C ALA A 132 18.64 3.39 -7.99
N ASP A 133 18.89 3.58 -6.69
CA ASP A 133 18.59 2.58 -5.66
C ASP A 133 17.08 2.30 -5.55
N ILE A 134 16.26 3.35 -5.66
CA ILE A 134 14.79 3.20 -5.69
C ILE A 134 14.35 2.42 -6.93
N TYR A 135 14.94 2.66 -8.09
CA TYR A 135 14.63 1.87 -9.28
C TYR A 135 15.05 0.41 -9.18
N VAL A 136 16.10 0.07 -8.40
CA VAL A 136 16.44 -1.33 -8.10
C VAL A 136 15.30 -1.99 -7.31
N TYR A 137 14.80 -1.33 -6.27
CA TYR A 137 13.64 -1.80 -5.50
C TYR A 137 12.41 -2.02 -6.41
N LEU A 138 12.04 -1.01 -7.21
CA LEU A 138 10.87 -1.07 -8.08
C LEU A 138 10.99 -2.20 -9.11
N ALA A 139 12.18 -2.40 -9.67
CA ALA A 139 12.46 -3.50 -10.60
C ALA A 139 12.31 -4.86 -9.91
N LYS A 140 12.78 -5.02 -8.67
CA LYS A 140 12.65 -6.28 -7.92
C LYS A 140 11.22 -6.59 -7.49
N MET A 141 10.44 -5.59 -7.11
CA MET A 141 9.01 -5.76 -6.89
C MET A 141 8.31 -6.24 -8.17
N THR A 142 8.64 -5.63 -9.31
CA THR A 142 8.09 -6.04 -10.62
C THR A 142 8.45 -7.49 -10.98
N GLU A 143 9.70 -7.90 -10.75
CA GLU A 143 10.13 -9.28 -10.97
C GLU A 143 9.36 -10.26 -10.08
N LEU A 144 9.11 -9.91 -8.82
CA LEU A 144 8.34 -10.74 -7.89
C LEU A 144 6.87 -10.86 -8.29
N GLU A 145 6.22 -9.77 -8.69
CA GLU A 145 4.84 -9.81 -9.20
C GLU A 145 4.71 -10.70 -10.44
N GLN A 146 5.71 -10.69 -11.33
CA GLN A 146 5.73 -11.55 -12.52
C GLN A 146 5.87 -13.04 -12.16
N ASP A 147 6.68 -13.33 -11.16
CA ASP A 147 6.96 -14.71 -10.75
C ASP A 147 5.89 -15.29 -9.83
N TYR A 148 5.13 -14.45 -9.11
CA TYR A 148 4.06 -14.82 -8.19
C TYR A 148 2.76 -14.07 -8.49
N PRO A 149 2.10 -14.33 -9.64
CA PRO A 149 0.95 -13.55 -10.10
C PRO A 149 -0.30 -13.68 -9.22
N GLU A 150 -0.36 -14.68 -8.33
CA GLU A 150 -1.44 -14.88 -7.36
C GLU A 150 -1.20 -14.14 -6.03
N VAL A 151 -0.04 -13.48 -5.88
CA VAL A 151 0.34 -12.72 -4.68
C VAL A 151 0.22 -11.24 -4.97
N THR A 152 -0.49 -10.52 -4.12
CA THR A 152 -0.54 -9.05 -4.17
C THR A 152 0.70 -8.48 -3.49
N PHE A 153 1.51 -7.72 -4.23
CA PHE A 153 2.69 -7.04 -3.69
C PHE A 153 2.35 -5.60 -3.33
N ILE A 154 2.50 -5.26 -2.05
CA ILE A 154 2.27 -3.92 -1.53
C ILE A 154 3.59 -3.15 -1.57
N TYR A 155 3.61 -2.08 -2.36
CA TYR A 155 4.71 -1.12 -2.39
C TYR A 155 4.60 -0.19 -1.19
N MET A 156 5.72 0.40 -0.76
CA MET A 156 5.75 1.28 0.39
C MET A 156 6.71 2.45 0.19
N THR A 157 6.35 3.64 0.66
CA THR A 157 7.27 4.77 0.82
C THR A 157 8.08 4.66 2.13
N GLY A 158 9.18 5.40 2.25
CA GLY A 158 9.88 5.56 3.53
C GLY A 158 9.08 6.39 4.54
N HIS A 159 9.58 6.46 5.79
CA HIS A 159 9.11 7.40 6.81
C HIS A 159 9.71 8.80 6.62
N LEU A 160 9.08 9.84 7.18
CA LEU A 160 9.58 11.22 7.21
C LEU A 160 10.88 11.32 8.03
N ASP A 161 11.78 12.20 7.58
CA ASP A 161 13.08 12.45 8.22
C ASP A 161 13.36 13.93 8.52
N GLY A 162 12.36 14.80 8.37
CA GLY A 162 12.49 16.25 8.56
C GLY A 162 13.17 16.98 7.39
N GLY A 163 13.45 16.30 6.28
CA GLY A 163 14.09 16.91 5.10
C GLY A 163 13.19 17.84 4.29
N GLY A 164 11.88 17.83 4.52
CA GLY A 164 10.93 18.67 3.80
C GLY A 164 10.70 18.29 2.34
N VAL A 165 9.92 19.10 1.62
CA VAL A 165 9.59 18.87 0.20
C VAL A 165 10.78 18.97 -0.75
N ASP A 166 11.86 19.62 -0.32
CA ASP A 166 13.12 19.72 -1.08
C ASP A 166 14.13 18.62 -0.67
N GLY A 167 13.78 17.81 0.33
CA GLY A 167 14.61 16.75 0.88
C GLY A 167 14.76 15.53 -0.04
N GLY A 168 15.90 14.84 0.08
CA GLY A 168 16.19 13.65 -0.72
C GLY A 168 15.12 12.56 -0.57
N LEU A 169 14.71 12.28 0.67
CA LEU A 169 13.64 11.33 0.99
C LEU A 169 12.33 11.67 0.27
N TYR A 170 11.86 12.91 0.33
CA TYR A 170 10.60 13.32 -0.32
C TYR A 170 10.65 13.07 -1.82
N ILE A 171 11.79 13.38 -2.46
CA ILE A 171 12.01 13.10 -3.88
C ILE A 171 11.96 11.58 -4.15
N ARG A 172 12.59 10.74 -3.32
CA ARG A 172 12.54 9.27 -3.47
C ARG A 172 11.14 8.70 -3.28
N ASN A 173 10.40 9.17 -2.27
CA ASN A 173 9.02 8.76 -2.05
C ASN A 173 8.13 9.12 -3.25
N ASN A 174 8.34 10.28 -3.86
CA ASN A 174 7.60 10.66 -5.07
C ASN A 174 7.94 9.81 -6.30
N VAL A 175 9.17 9.29 -6.41
CA VAL A 175 9.50 8.30 -7.45
C VAL A 175 8.68 7.01 -7.25
N ILE A 176 8.57 6.53 -6.00
CA ILE A 176 7.75 5.34 -5.67
C ILE A 176 6.27 5.61 -5.96
N ARG A 177 5.72 6.75 -5.50
CA ARG A 177 4.33 7.15 -5.74
C ARG A 177 4.00 7.20 -7.23
N THR A 178 4.82 7.91 -8.00
CA THR A 178 4.66 8.03 -9.47
C THR A 178 4.64 6.66 -10.12
N TYR A 179 5.61 5.79 -9.77
CA TYR A 179 5.65 4.43 -10.30
C TYR A 179 4.37 3.65 -9.97
N CYS A 180 3.88 3.73 -8.74
CA CYS A 180 2.68 3.00 -8.32
C CYS A 180 1.43 3.49 -9.05
N LEU A 181 1.26 4.81 -9.20
CA LEU A 181 0.16 5.41 -9.92
C LEU A 181 0.18 5.04 -11.42
N ASP A 182 1.34 5.16 -12.06
CA ASP A 182 1.49 4.89 -13.50
C ASP A 182 1.32 3.41 -13.86
N ASN A 183 1.58 2.51 -12.90
CA ASN A 183 1.56 1.05 -13.11
C ASN A 183 0.42 0.34 -12.36
N ASN A 184 -0.56 1.09 -11.82
CA ASN A 184 -1.73 0.57 -11.08
C ASN A 184 -1.35 -0.38 -9.93
N LYS A 185 -0.37 0.03 -9.11
CA LYS A 185 0.10 -0.75 -7.97
C LYS A 185 -0.72 -0.49 -6.70
N VAL A 186 -0.56 -1.39 -5.73
CA VAL A 186 -1.00 -1.16 -4.35
C VAL A 186 0.15 -0.49 -3.59
N LEU A 187 -0.11 0.67 -3.00
CA LEU A 187 0.86 1.49 -2.28
C LEU A 187 0.38 1.76 -0.86
N PHE A 188 1.20 1.44 0.13
CA PHE A 188 1.09 1.95 1.49
C PHE A 188 1.98 3.20 1.64
N ASP A 189 1.37 4.38 1.63
CA ASP A 189 2.08 5.66 1.63
C ASP A 189 2.39 6.12 3.06
N PHE A 190 3.37 5.46 3.65
CA PHE A 190 3.81 5.71 5.02
C PHE A 190 4.18 7.18 5.26
N ALA A 191 4.89 7.83 4.33
CA ALA A 191 5.30 9.22 4.49
C ALA A 191 4.10 10.17 4.39
N ASP A 192 3.14 9.88 3.52
CA ASP A 192 1.94 10.71 3.41
C ASP A 192 1.10 10.64 4.69
N ILE A 193 0.86 9.45 5.26
CA ILE A 193 0.15 9.29 6.53
C ILE A 193 0.82 10.10 7.66
N GLU A 194 2.15 10.17 7.67
CA GLU A 194 2.92 10.95 8.66
C GLU A 194 2.88 12.46 8.42
N SER A 195 2.53 12.89 7.20
CA SER A 195 2.58 14.30 6.80
C SER A 195 1.28 15.05 7.02
N TYR A 196 0.18 14.40 7.41
CA TYR A 196 -1.11 15.05 7.53
C TYR A 196 -1.79 14.75 8.86
N ASP A 197 -2.33 15.81 9.48
CA ASP A 197 -3.26 15.65 10.58
C ASP A 197 -4.68 15.28 10.08
N PRO A 198 -5.60 14.87 10.97
CA PRO A 198 -6.97 14.53 10.58
C PRO A 198 -7.80 15.69 9.99
N ASP A 199 -7.38 16.95 10.16
CA ASP A 199 -8.02 18.12 9.53
C ASP A 199 -7.47 18.40 8.12
N GLY A 200 -6.45 17.66 7.69
CA GLY A 200 -5.79 17.80 6.39
C GLY A 200 -4.71 18.87 6.36
N ASN A 201 -4.23 19.35 7.52
CA ASN A 201 -3.07 20.22 7.56
C ASN A 201 -1.81 19.43 7.20
N PHE A 202 -0.99 19.99 6.32
CA PHE A 202 0.21 19.35 5.79
C PHE A 202 1.46 19.78 6.57
N TYR A 203 2.27 18.80 7.00
CA TYR A 203 3.48 18.93 7.79
C TYR A 203 4.69 18.31 7.04
N PRO A 204 5.12 18.90 5.92
CA PRO A 204 6.17 18.30 5.08
C PRO A 204 7.53 18.21 5.77
N ASP A 205 7.78 19.10 6.73
CA ASP A 205 9.07 19.25 7.42
C ASP A 205 9.10 18.51 8.77
N ASP A 206 8.05 17.75 9.13
CA ASP A 206 8.07 16.89 10.30
C ASP A 206 8.94 15.63 10.04
N ASN A 207 9.14 14.83 11.08
CA ASN A 207 9.88 13.59 11.04
C ASN A 207 9.08 12.44 11.66
N ASP A 208 9.69 11.27 11.70
CA ASP A 208 9.09 10.06 12.26
C ASP A 208 8.63 10.18 13.72
N ALA A 209 9.11 11.15 14.50
CA ALA A 209 8.60 11.40 15.86
C ALA A 209 7.14 11.88 15.89
N CYS A 210 6.60 12.35 14.75
CA CYS A 210 5.29 12.99 14.63
C CYS A 210 5.10 14.13 15.64
N ASN A 211 5.83 15.24 15.47
CA ASN A 211 5.74 16.36 16.41
C ASN A 211 4.34 16.99 16.41
N TRP A 212 3.70 17.09 15.24
CA TRP A 212 2.33 17.59 15.15
C TRP A 212 1.33 16.71 15.93
N CYS A 213 1.61 15.40 16.10
CA CYS A 213 0.73 14.53 16.89
C CYS A 213 0.63 15.00 18.35
N TYR A 214 1.69 15.56 18.95
CA TYR A 214 1.64 16.04 20.34
C TYR A 214 0.70 17.23 20.49
N ASP A 215 0.79 18.19 19.57
CA ASP A 215 -0.07 19.37 19.57
C ASP A 215 -1.53 18.99 19.28
N TRP A 216 -1.74 18.06 18.35
CA TRP A 216 -3.06 17.50 18.04
C TRP A 216 -3.68 16.85 19.28
N CYS A 217 -2.96 15.91 19.91
CA CYS A 217 -3.44 15.15 21.07
C CYS A 217 -3.49 15.95 22.37
N ALA A 218 -2.94 17.16 22.42
CA ALA A 218 -3.15 18.09 23.53
C ALA A 218 -4.57 18.69 23.54
N SER A 219 -5.28 18.65 22.40
CA SER A 219 -6.63 19.20 22.24
C SER A 219 -7.68 18.19 21.76
N HIS A 220 -7.26 16.99 21.36
CA HIS A 220 -8.13 15.90 20.89
C HIS A 220 -7.87 14.61 21.67
N ASP A 221 -8.89 13.77 21.77
CA ASP A 221 -8.73 12.43 22.32
C ASP A 221 -7.94 11.56 21.34
N CYS A 222 -6.77 11.10 21.77
CA CYS A 222 -5.92 10.20 21.01
C CYS A 222 -5.71 8.89 21.75
N PRO A 223 -5.73 7.75 21.04
CA PRO A 223 -5.40 6.48 21.64
C PRO A 223 -3.92 6.41 22.03
N THR A 224 -3.68 5.76 23.16
CA THR A 224 -2.34 5.54 23.72
C THR A 224 -1.88 4.12 23.48
N CYS A 225 -0.57 3.92 23.41
CA CYS A 225 0.07 2.62 23.26
C CYS A 225 1.27 2.50 24.21
N GLY A 226 1.75 1.28 24.43
CA GLY A 226 2.94 1.06 25.26
C GLY A 226 4.21 1.58 24.58
N ASP A 227 4.35 1.36 23.27
CA ASP A 227 5.43 1.86 22.44
C ASP A 227 5.00 1.90 20.97
N CYS A 228 5.50 2.89 20.24
CA CYS A 228 5.37 3.05 18.80
C CYS A 228 6.76 3.39 18.28
N PRO A 229 7.50 2.46 17.63
CA PRO A 229 8.93 2.65 17.41
C PRO A 229 9.25 3.94 16.65
N HIS A 230 10.06 4.80 17.27
CA HIS A 230 10.49 6.11 16.75
C HIS A 230 9.38 7.16 16.57
N SER A 231 8.13 6.86 16.98
CA SER A 231 6.99 7.71 16.64
C SER A 231 6.01 7.89 17.80
N HIS A 232 5.07 8.82 17.61
CA HIS A 232 3.95 9.02 18.52
C HIS A 232 2.89 7.92 18.32
N CYS A 233 2.28 7.41 19.39
CA CYS A 233 1.26 6.35 19.32
C CYS A 233 0.10 6.66 18.36
N PHE A 234 -0.30 7.93 18.30
CA PHE A 234 -1.34 8.37 17.37
C PHE A 234 -0.97 8.08 15.91
N ASN A 235 0.29 8.25 15.54
CA ASN A 235 0.75 7.98 14.19
C ASN A 235 0.72 6.47 13.86
N CYS A 236 1.09 5.61 14.81
CA CYS A 236 0.88 4.15 14.68
C CYS A 236 -0.61 3.82 14.46
N TYR A 237 -1.50 4.42 15.25
CA TYR A 237 -2.94 4.22 15.11
C TYR A 237 -3.46 4.59 13.72
N GLN A 238 -3.05 5.75 13.20
CA GLN A 238 -3.40 6.21 11.85
C GLN A 238 -2.92 5.21 10.78
N LYS A 239 -1.71 4.64 10.93
CA LYS A 239 -1.21 3.60 10.02
C LYS A 239 -1.99 2.29 10.10
N GLY A 240 -2.45 1.91 11.28
CA GLY A 240 -3.38 0.79 11.44
C GLY A 240 -4.69 1.02 10.68
N LYS A 241 -5.23 2.25 10.74
CA LYS A 241 -6.45 2.63 10.02
C LYS A 241 -6.26 2.56 8.50
N ALA A 242 -5.14 3.10 8.01
CA ALA A 242 -4.78 3.02 6.59
C ALA A 242 -4.61 1.56 6.12
N PHE A 243 -4.01 0.69 6.96
CA PHE A 243 -3.84 -0.72 6.62
C PHE A 243 -5.18 -1.45 6.45
N TRP A 244 -6.14 -1.20 7.35
CA TRP A 244 -7.46 -1.82 7.25
C TRP A 244 -8.28 -1.33 6.05
N TRP A 245 -8.04 -0.10 5.60
CA TRP A 245 -8.70 0.45 4.42
C TRP A 245 -8.15 -0.12 3.11
N MET A 246 -6.84 -0.38 3.07
CA MET A 246 -6.12 -0.89 1.90
C MET A 246 -6.61 -2.26 1.44
#